data_AF-X0T0D0-F1
#
_entry.id   AF-X0T0D0-F1
#
_cell.length_a   1.000
_cell.length_b   1.000
_cell.length_c   1.000
_cell.angle_alpha   90.00
_cell.angle_beta   90.00
_cell.angle_gamma   90.00
#
_symmetry.space_group_name_H-M   'P 1'
#
loop_
_entity.id
_entity.type
_entity.pdbx_description
1 polymer ?
#
loop_
_entity_poly.entity_id
_entity_poly.type
_entity_poly.pdbx_seq_one_letter_code
_entity_poly.pdbx_strand_id
1 'polypeptide(L)'
;MNKHNQLIAACGLNCSECDIFRAPNNPEIAQEIVDWFKKEKDTEVKIEDIRCLGCKGDRKKHWSPDCWILKCCVDKKGLEFCNQCADFPCKKLDQWAKESKGYEEALNRLKEMKR
;
A
#
# COMPACT_ATOMS: atom_id res chain seq x y z
N MET A 1 3.74 -19.67 7.61
CA MET A 1 3.45 -18.25 7.32
C MET A 1 1.95 -18.04 7.45
N ASN A 2 1.47 -17.24 8.41
CA ASN A 2 0.04 -17.04 8.61
C ASN A 2 -0.57 -16.37 7.38
N LYS A 3 -1.73 -16.87 6.89
CA LYS A 3 -2.46 -16.31 5.73
C LYS A 3 -2.70 -14.80 5.84
N HIS A 4 -2.79 -14.28 7.07
CA HIS A 4 -2.98 -12.86 7.36
C HIS A 4 -1.80 -11.96 6.92
N ASN A 5 -0.56 -12.45 6.91
CA ASN A 5 0.62 -11.63 6.58
C ASN A 5 0.84 -11.43 5.07
N GLN A 6 0.12 -12.18 4.23
CA GLN A 6 0.25 -12.09 2.76
C GLN A 6 -0.36 -10.79 2.21
N LEU A 7 -1.35 -10.22 2.90
CA LEU A 7 -2.01 -8.97 2.50
C LEU A 7 -1.44 -7.74 3.20
N ILE A 8 -0.49 -7.91 4.12
CA ILE A 8 0.22 -6.79 4.72
C ILE A 8 1.38 -6.39 3.81
N ALA A 9 1.36 -5.14 3.35
CA ALA A 9 2.41 -4.54 2.54
C ALA A 9 3.72 -4.41 3.32
N ALA A 10 4.83 -4.17 2.62
CA ALA A 10 6.14 -3.95 3.24
C ALA A 10 6.11 -2.80 4.28
N CYS A 11 5.32 -1.75 4.03
CA CYS A 11 5.14 -0.62 4.94
C CYS A 11 4.15 -0.87 6.09
N GLY A 12 3.46 -2.02 6.11
CA GLY A 12 2.43 -2.35 7.10
C GLY A 12 1.00 -2.04 6.66
N LEU A 13 0.77 -1.44 5.50
CA LEU A 13 -0.60 -1.23 4.99
C LEU A 13 -1.32 -2.55 4.78
N ASN A 14 -2.62 -2.58 5.08
CA ASN A 14 -3.45 -3.76 4.86
C ASN A 14 -4.12 -3.68 3.49
N CYS A 15 -3.66 -4.47 2.52
CA CYS A 15 -4.28 -4.54 1.20
C CYS A 15 -5.72 -5.06 1.26
N SER A 16 -6.13 -5.83 2.28
CA SER A 16 -7.52 -6.32 2.38
C SER A 16 -8.54 -5.21 2.61
N GLU A 17 -8.10 -4.08 3.15
CA GLU A 17 -8.91 -2.89 3.43
C GLU A 17 -8.69 -1.79 2.38
N CYS A 18 -7.80 -2.01 1.40
CA CYS A 18 -7.48 -1.03 0.38
C CYS A 18 -8.55 -1.05 -0.73
N ASP A 19 -9.24 0.08 -0.92
CA ASP A 19 -10.29 0.21 -1.92
C ASP A 19 -9.79 -0.04 -3.35
N ILE A 20 -8.57 0.41 -3.68
CA ILE A 20 -7.92 0.14 -4.97
C ILE A 20 -7.68 -1.37 -5.20
N PHE A 21 -7.35 -2.12 -4.16
CA PHE A 21 -7.19 -3.58 -4.25
C PHE A 21 -8.54 -4.31 -4.36
N ARG A 22 -9.59 -3.75 -3.74
CA ARG A 22 -10.95 -4.32 -3.73
C ARG A 22 -11.74 -3.99 -4.99
N ALA A 23 -11.45 -2.86 -5.63
CA ALA A 23 -12.16 -2.33 -6.80
C ALA A 23 -12.37 -3.34 -7.94
N PRO A 24 -11.39 -4.20 -8.33
CA PRO A 24 -11.61 -5.18 -9.39
C PRO A 24 -12.76 -6.17 -9.12
N ASN A 25 -13.10 -6.39 -7.85
CA ASN A 25 -14.18 -7.29 -7.43
C ASN A 25 -15.38 -6.54 -6.82
N ASN A 26 -15.37 -5.20 -6.84
CA ASN A 26 -16.42 -4.37 -6.28
C ASN A 26 -16.66 -3.14 -7.19
N PRO A 27 -17.66 -3.22 -8.09
CA PRO A 27 -17.97 -2.14 -9.03
C PRO A 27 -18.35 -0.81 -8.35
N GLU A 28 -18.98 -0.85 -7.18
CA GLU A 28 -19.36 0.36 -6.44
C GLU A 28 -18.12 1.12 -5.98
N ILE A 29 -17.17 0.43 -5.34
CA ILE A 29 -15.88 1.01 -4.94
C ILE A 29 -15.10 1.53 -6.16
N ALA A 30 -15.12 0.78 -7.27
CA ALA A 30 -14.44 1.22 -8.48
C ALA A 30 -15.03 2.54 -9.02
N GLN A 31 -16.36 2.67 -9.01
CA GLN A 31 -17.04 3.90 -9.42
C GLN A 31 -16.72 5.07 -8.49
N GLU A 32 -16.73 4.86 -7.16
CA GLU A 32 -16.38 5.90 -6.19
C GLU A 32 -14.97 6.46 -6.41
N ILE A 33 -14.01 5.58 -6.75
CA ILE A 33 -12.64 5.98 -7.06
C ILE A 33 -12.60 6.82 -8.35
N VAL A 34 -13.29 6.40 -9.41
CA VAL A 34 -13.38 7.18 -10.67
C VAL A 34 -13.97 8.57 -10.40
N ASP A 35 -15.06 8.63 -9.65
CA ASP A 35 -15.74 9.89 -9.33
C ASP A 35 -14.86 10.81 -8.49
N TRP A 36 -14.12 10.26 -7.53
CA TRP A 36 -13.14 11.01 -6.75
C TRP A 36 -12.02 11.58 -7.62
N PHE A 37 -11.45 10.79 -8.55
CA PHE A 37 -10.41 11.28 -9.46
C PHE A 37 -10.92 12.40 -10.39
N LYS A 38 -12.13 12.25 -10.91
CA LYS A 38 -12.76 13.27 -11.73
C LYS A 38 -12.99 14.56 -10.94
N LYS A 39 -13.52 14.45 -9.72
CA LYS A 39 -13.89 15.61 -8.89
C LYS A 39 -12.68 16.33 -8.29
N GLU A 40 -11.73 15.59 -7.72
CA GLU A 40 -10.65 16.16 -6.91
C GLU A 40 -9.35 16.37 -7.71
N LYS A 41 -9.21 15.69 -8.85
CA LYS A 41 -7.99 15.75 -9.68
C LYS A 41 -8.25 16.16 -11.14
N ASP A 42 -9.50 16.42 -11.52
CA ASP A 42 -9.91 16.68 -12.92
C ASP A 42 -9.28 15.66 -13.90
N THR A 43 -9.20 14.41 -13.45
CA THR A 43 -8.51 13.33 -14.16
C THR A 43 -9.52 12.26 -14.50
N GLU A 44 -9.63 11.91 -15.78
CA GLU A 44 -10.47 10.82 -16.23
C GLU A 44 -9.74 9.48 -16.04
N VAL A 45 -10.27 8.62 -15.18
CA VAL A 45 -9.79 7.26 -14.92
C VAL A 45 -10.89 6.29 -15.30
N LYS A 46 -10.58 5.22 -16.04
CA LYS A 46 -11.57 4.18 -16.34
C LYS A 46 -11.60 3.16 -15.22
N ILE A 47 -12.77 2.59 -14.95
CA ILE A 47 -12.93 1.47 -14.00
C ILE A 47 -11.92 0.36 -14.30
N GLU A 48 -11.72 0.07 -15.59
CA GLU A 48 -10.78 -0.96 -16.04
C GLU A 48 -9.32 -0.67 -15.70
N ASP A 49 -8.95 0.60 -15.51
CA ASP A 49 -7.59 1.02 -15.16
C ASP A 49 -7.33 0.88 -13.65
N ILE A 50 -8.38 0.76 -12.84
CA ILE A 50 -8.30 0.55 -11.39
C ILE A 50 -8.02 -0.92 -11.09
N ARG A 51 -6.77 -1.33 -11.36
CA ARG A 51 -6.29 -2.70 -11.13
C ARG A 51 -5.06 -2.69 -10.25
N CYS A 52 -5.14 -3.44 -9.15
CA CYS A 52 -4.01 -3.67 -8.26
C CYS A 52 -3.98 -5.12 -7.79
N LEU A 53 -2.83 -5.80 -7.91
CA LEU A 53 -2.65 -7.16 -7.36
C LEU A 53 -2.07 -7.16 -5.93
N GLY A 54 -2.15 -6.02 -5.24
CA GLY A 54 -1.65 -5.84 -3.89
C GLY A 54 -0.16 -5.53 -3.84
N CYS A 55 0.31 -4.99 -2.72
CA CYS A 55 1.69 -4.51 -2.59
C CYS A 55 2.76 -5.60 -2.69
N LYS A 56 2.39 -6.86 -2.38
CA LYS A 56 3.24 -8.06 -2.54
C LYS A 56 2.93 -8.87 -3.81
N GLY A 57 1.97 -8.42 -4.63
CA GLY A 57 1.64 -9.05 -5.91
C GLY A 57 2.58 -8.61 -7.04
N ASP A 58 2.18 -8.88 -8.28
CA ASP A 58 2.93 -8.45 -9.47
C ASP A 58 3.07 -6.92 -9.51
N ARG A 59 4.32 -6.44 -9.42
CA ARG A 59 4.68 -5.02 -9.46
C ARG A 59 4.25 -4.32 -10.75
N LYS A 60 4.09 -5.04 -11.87
CA LYS A 60 3.60 -4.49 -13.15
C LYS A 60 2.12 -4.14 -13.11
N LYS A 61 1.37 -4.72 -12.17
CA LYS A 61 -0.06 -4.49 -11.94
C LYS A 61 -0.29 -3.86 -10.57
N HIS A 62 0.67 -3.09 -10.07
CA HIS A 62 0.54 -2.34 -8.82
C HIS A 62 0.11 -0.91 -9.13
N TRP A 63 -0.91 -0.42 -8.42
CA TRP A 63 -1.47 0.91 -8.64
C TRP A 63 -0.45 2.05 -8.57
N SER A 64 0.51 1.96 -7.65
CA SER A 64 1.59 2.94 -7.51
C SER A 64 2.93 2.30 -7.89
N PRO A 65 3.22 2.12 -9.19
CA PRO A 65 4.41 1.39 -9.64
C PRO A 65 5.71 2.04 -9.14
N ASP A 66 5.67 3.34 -8.87
CA ASP A 66 6.78 4.14 -8.39
C ASP A 66 6.96 4.18 -6.87
N CYS A 67 6.12 3.46 -6.10
CA CYS A 67 6.14 3.43 -4.63
C CYS A 67 7.56 3.31 -4.05
N TRP A 68 8.01 4.39 -3.41
CA TRP A 68 9.38 4.49 -2.89
C TRP A 68 9.67 3.50 -1.76
N ILE A 69 8.65 3.11 -1.00
CA ILE A 69 8.79 2.16 0.11
C ILE A 69 9.13 0.77 -0.41
N LEU A 70 8.39 0.29 -1.43
CA LEU A 70 8.64 -1.00 -2.06
C LEU A 70 9.99 -1.02 -2.77
N LYS A 71 10.34 0.07 -3.48
CA LYS A 71 11.68 0.25 -4.05
C LYS A 71 12.80 0.17 -3.01
N CYS A 72 12.59 0.72 -1.81
CA CYS A 72 13.61 0.71 -0.76
C CYS A 72 13.67 -0.64 -0.03
N CYS A 73 12.54 -1.09 0.50
CA CYS A 73 12.44 -2.27 1.36
C CYS A 73 12.66 -3.56 0.58
N VAL A 74 11.94 -3.73 -0.54
CA VAL A 74 11.93 -4.96 -1.33
C VAL A 74 13.06 -4.92 -2.34
N ASP A 75 13.03 -3.97 -3.28
CA ASP A 75 13.94 -4.02 -4.44
C ASP A 75 15.41 -3.78 -4.06
N LYS A 76 15.69 -2.85 -3.14
CA LYS A 76 17.06 -2.52 -2.72
C LYS A 76 17.59 -3.32 -1.53
N LYS A 77 16.75 -3.53 -0.51
CA LYS A 77 17.17 -4.17 0.75
C LYS A 77 16.81 -5.65 0.83
N GLY A 78 15.99 -6.18 -0.08
CA GLY A 78 15.58 -7.59 -0.08
C GLY A 78 14.75 -8.00 1.14
N LEU A 79 14.09 -7.04 1.80
CA LEU A 79 13.31 -7.25 3.01
C LEU A 79 11.83 -7.43 2.68
N GLU A 80 11.15 -8.28 3.45
CA GLU A 80 9.72 -8.49 3.32
C GLU A 80 8.91 -7.35 3.96
N PHE A 81 9.39 -6.85 5.10
CA PHE A 81 8.75 -5.79 5.87
C PHE A 81 9.76 -4.73 6.31
N CYS A 82 9.33 -3.47 6.37
CA CYS A 82 10.19 -2.39 6.82
C CYS A 82 10.68 -2.60 8.26
N ASN A 83 9.97 -3.35 9.11
CA ASN A 83 10.40 -3.63 10.49
C ASN A 83 11.65 -4.54 10.59
N GLN A 84 12.01 -5.22 9.50
CA GLN A 84 13.23 -6.02 9.39
C GLN A 84 14.46 -5.14 9.09
N CYS A 85 14.25 -3.88 8.73
CA CYS A 85 15.33 -2.94 8.48
C CYS A 85 15.99 -2.54 9.82
N ALA A 86 17.33 -2.53 9.87
CA ALA A 86 18.08 -2.10 11.05
C ALA A 86 17.71 -0.67 11.48
N ASP A 87 17.46 0.22 10.50
CA ASP A 87 17.09 1.62 10.75
C ASP A 87 15.61 1.81 11.14
N PHE A 88 14.83 0.74 11.39
CA PHE A 88 13.39 0.87 11.59
C PHE A 88 13.01 1.39 13.00
N PRO A 89 12.09 2.38 13.08
CA PRO A 89 11.48 3.13 11.98
C PRO A 89 12.43 4.20 11.45
N CYS A 90 12.66 4.20 10.12
CA CYS A 90 13.59 5.18 9.54
C CYS A 90 12.91 6.55 9.44
N LYS A 91 13.70 7.63 9.53
CA LYS A 91 13.18 9.01 9.54
C LYS A 91 12.20 9.31 8.40
N LYS A 92 12.48 8.82 7.19
CA LYS A 92 11.61 9.03 6.02
C LYS A 92 10.25 8.35 6.17
N LEU A 93 10.22 7.12 6.69
CA LEU A 93 8.97 6.38 6.91
C LEU A 93 8.17 6.99 8.08
N ASP A 94 8.86 7.40 9.16
CA ASP A 94 8.24 8.07 10.31
C ASP A 94 7.58 9.41 9.93
N GLN A 95 8.25 10.22 9.11
CA GLN A 95 7.69 11.47 8.60
C GLN A 95 6.48 11.22 7.70
N TRP A 96 6.60 10.28 6.75
CA TRP A 96 5.51 9.90 5.85
C TRP A 96 4.27 9.42 6.60
N ALA A 97 4.46 8.66 7.69
CA ALA A 97 3.37 8.18 8.53
C ALA A 97 2.59 9.30 9.22
N LYS A 98 3.23 10.43 9.55
CA LYS A 98 2.57 11.58 10.21
C LYS A 98 1.65 12.37 9.27
N GLU A 99 1.84 12.24 7.95
CA GLU A 99 1.05 12.94 6.95
C GLU A 99 -0.24 12.19 6.59
N SER A 100 -0.39 10.93 7.01
CA SER A 100 -1.52 10.08 6.66
C SER A 100 -1.83 9.07 7.74
N LYS A 101 -3.05 9.17 8.30
CA LYS A 101 -3.55 8.25 9.33
C LYS A 101 -3.41 6.77 8.95
N GLY A 102 -3.66 6.42 7.68
CA GLY A 102 -3.49 5.04 7.20
C GLY A 102 -2.04 4.55 7.27
N TYR A 103 -1.07 5.44 7.01
CA TYR A 103 0.35 5.11 7.16
C TYR A 103 0.83 5.14 8.62
N GLU A 104 0.20 5.94 9.49
CA GLU A 104 0.41 5.88 10.95
C GLU A 104 0.02 4.51 11.52
N GLU A 105 -1.19 4.03 11.17
CA GLU A 105 -1.68 2.71 11.57
C GLU A 105 -0.81 1.58 11.00
N ALA A 106 -0.37 1.70 9.74
CA ALA A 106 0.57 0.78 9.12
C ALA A 106 1.91 0.70 9.88
N LEU A 107 2.45 1.85 10.27
CA LEU A 107 3.70 1.91 11.03
C LEU A 107 3.56 1.27 12.41
N ASN A 108 2.44 1.51 13.09
CA ASN A 108 2.17 0.90 14.39
C ASN A 108 2.00 -0.63 14.30
N ARG A 109 1.29 -1.12 13.27
CA ARG A 109 1.19 -2.56 12.98
C ARG A 109 2.58 -3.20 12.82
N LEU A 110 3.49 -2.54 12.09
CA LEU A 110 4.86 -3.05 11.94
C LEU A 110 5.66 -3.09 13.26
N LYS A 111 5.43 -2.15 14.18
CA LYS A 111 6.04 -2.16 15.52
C LYS A 111 5.54 -3.35 16.35
N GLU A 112 4.26 -3.68 16.24
CA GLU A 112 3.64 -4.79 16.97
C GLU A 112 4.08 -6.16 16.42
N MET A 113 4.29 -6.26 15.11
CA MET A 113 4.80 -7.48 14.46
C MET A 113 6.24 -7.86 14.88
N LYS A 114 6.96 -6.98 15.58
CA LYS A 114 8.35 -7.20 16.01
C LYS A 114 8.47 -7.93 17.36
N ARG A 115 7.36 -8.38 17.95
CA ARG A 115 7.33 -9.15 19.21
C ARG A 115 7.49 -10.65 18.99
#